data_AF-G2QQQ9-F1
#
_entry.id   AF-G2QQQ9-F1
#
_cell.length_a   1.000
_cell.length_b   1.000
_cell.length_c   1.000
_cell.angle_alpha   90.00
_cell.angle_beta   90.00
_cell.angle_gamma   90.00
#
_symmetry.space_group_name_H-M   'P 1'
#
loop_
_entity.id
_entity.type
_entity.pdbx_description
1 polymer ?
#
loop_
_entity_poly.entity_id
_entity_poly.type
_entity_poly.pdbx_seq_one_letter_code
_entity_poly.pdbx_strand_id
1 'polypeptide(L)'
;MAYTDDAVLSKLSALNETHESIATTAQWIMFHRRHASQTVHLWLTKLKDLPSAKRLNMIYLANEVTQQSKARHKEDFLNAFSPFIADATAVAYKGAPIDVQAKLRRVVDVWRERSIFDREILQDLDAKLAEIDRTRPAAHVGVFGSGHSLSSSSASSVPAELIALAKAQQAVAKAVQPMKTSLKNANTEYEKSVDPATTSAPLPVQAARLNGLLKTLANAEGAVTQCIQARRDLIRELEKILATNREALDSDEKQMMELSGRRTEVEQKRQTIERAIVGGLTTEELSGGAASGSPLPEPDRPQVEALTPPHVQDHVEDFHGNSSSAGHQPQNGQPQPTAFQGAAAPGDGQAAFPSSAPGIEILSNLASQYQAVPLNGSKKRKIETSDEFPDLGGDDGIDADVKEILRKESHSS
;
A
#
# COMPACT_ATOMS: atom_id res chain seq x y z
N MET A 1 -8.33 -25.63 24.88
CA MET A 1 -7.33 -26.48 24.19
C MET A 1 -6.04 -26.39 24.99
N ALA A 2 -5.39 -27.52 25.25
CA ALA A 2 -4.08 -27.54 25.91
C ALA A 2 -2.99 -27.01 24.97
N TYR A 3 -1.84 -26.61 25.54
CA TYR A 3 -0.65 -26.31 24.76
C TYR A 3 0.08 -27.59 24.39
N THR A 4 0.25 -27.82 23.09
CA THR A 4 1.11 -28.86 22.52
C THR A 4 1.75 -28.30 21.24
N ASP A 5 2.95 -28.75 20.91
CA ASP A 5 3.66 -28.27 19.72
C ASP A 5 2.86 -28.55 18.44
N ASP A 6 2.20 -29.71 18.34
CA ASP A 6 1.29 -30.03 17.23
C ASP A 6 0.11 -29.04 17.12
N ALA A 7 -0.50 -28.63 18.24
CA ALA A 7 -1.56 -27.63 18.23
C ALA A 7 -1.05 -26.27 17.74
N VAL A 8 0.18 -25.88 18.07
CA VAL A 8 0.82 -24.68 17.52
C VAL A 8 1.01 -24.82 16.01
N LEU A 9 1.62 -25.93 15.55
CA LEU A 9 1.89 -26.17 14.12
C LEU A 9 0.60 -26.23 13.30
N SER A 10 -0.46 -26.84 13.83
CA SER A 10 -1.79 -26.90 13.23
C SER A 10 -2.40 -25.50 13.09
N LYS A 11 -2.35 -24.66 14.15
CA LYS A 11 -2.79 -23.26 14.10
C LYS A 11 -2.02 -22.42 13.09
N LEU A 12 -0.70 -22.56 13.04
CA LEU A 12 0.14 -21.87 12.06
C LEU A 12 -0.16 -22.32 10.61
N SER A 13 -0.44 -23.61 10.41
CA SER A 13 -0.76 -24.16 9.08
C SER A 13 -2.15 -23.73 8.58
N ALA A 14 -3.10 -23.50 9.49
CA ALA A 14 -4.44 -23.00 9.22
C ALA A 14 -4.53 -21.45 9.08
N LEU A 15 -3.44 -20.73 9.30
CA LEU A 15 -3.42 -19.27 9.23
C LEU A 15 -3.65 -18.78 7.80
N ASN A 16 -4.61 -17.86 7.64
CA ASN A 16 -4.87 -17.18 6.37
C ASN A 16 -4.64 -15.65 6.48
N GLU A 17 -4.90 -14.91 5.40
CA GLU A 17 -4.62 -13.47 5.31
C GLU A 17 -5.69 -12.58 5.95
N THR A 18 -6.82 -13.15 6.41
CA THR A 18 -7.89 -12.38 7.05
C THR A 18 -7.48 -11.92 8.45
N HIS A 19 -7.88 -10.70 8.81
CA HIS A 19 -7.65 -10.15 10.14
C HIS A 19 -8.22 -11.05 11.25
N GLU A 20 -9.39 -11.66 11.06
CA GLU A 20 -10.01 -12.56 12.03
C GLU A 20 -9.16 -13.82 12.31
N SER A 21 -8.62 -14.45 11.27
CA SER A 21 -7.73 -15.61 11.40
C SER A 21 -6.46 -15.26 12.18
N ILE A 22 -5.85 -14.11 11.86
CA ILE A 22 -4.64 -13.62 12.50
C ILE A 22 -4.91 -13.25 13.97
N ALA A 23 -5.93 -12.44 14.25
CA ALA A 23 -6.28 -12.01 15.60
C ALA A 23 -6.68 -13.19 16.51
N THR A 24 -7.47 -14.14 16.00
CA THR A 24 -7.88 -15.33 16.77
C THR A 24 -6.67 -16.23 17.10
N THR A 25 -5.73 -16.38 16.16
CA THR A 25 -4.51 -17.15 16.36
C THR A 25 -3.56 -16.45 17.33
N ALA A 26 -3.37 -15.13 17.19
CA ALA A 26 -2.59 -14.31 18.10
C ALA A 26 -3.13 -14.36 19.54
N GLN A 27 -4.45 -14.29 19.72
CA GLN A 27 -5.10 -14.41 21.02
C GLN A 27 -4.83 -15.78 21.69
N TRP A 28 -4.92 -16.88 20.93
CA TRP A 28 -4.65 -18.22 21.45
C TRP A 28 -3.17 -18.43 21.81
N ILE A 29 -2.25 -17.87 21.01
CA ILE A 29 -0.80 -17.85 21.29
C ILE A 29 -0.51 -17.05 22.56
N MET A 30 -1.07 -15.84 22.70
CA MET A 30 -0.88 -14.99 23.87
C MET A 30 -1.45 -15.56 25.17
N PHE A 31 -2.52 -16.34 25.09
CA PHE A 31 -3.02 -17.08 26.26
C PHE A 31 -1.96 -18.03 26.83
N HIS A 32 -1.15 -18.64 25.95
CA HIS A 32 -0.09 -19.58 26.30
C HIS A 32 1.30 -18.94 26.44
N ARG A 33 1.40 -17.65 26.83
CA ARG A 33 2.67 -16.90 26.92
C ARG A 33 3.81 -17.56 27.71
N ARG A 34 3.52 -18.48 28.63
CA ARG A 34 4.54 -19.28 29.34
C ARG A 34 5.41 -20.13 28.40
N HIS A 35 4.94 -20.39 27.19
CA HIS A 35 5.64 -21.12 26.13
C HIS A 35 6.06 -20.19 24.99
N ALA A 36 6.26 -18.89 25.23
CA ALA A 36 6.61 -17.91 24.21
C ALA A 36 7.84 -18.34 23.39
N SER A 37 8.95 -18.71 24.03
CA SER A 37 10.18 -19.14 23.35
C SER A 37 9.96 -20.37 22.46
N GLN A 38 9.23 -21.39 22.95
CA GLN A 38 8.88 -22.58 22.16
C GLN A 38 7.99 -22.23 20.96
N THR A 39 7.00 -21.35 21.17
CA THR A 39 6.07 -20.91 20.13
C THR A 39 6.80 -20.12 19.04
N VAL A 40 7.72 -19.22 19.41
CA VAL A 40 8.53 -18.45 18.46
C VAL A 40 9.49 -19.36 17.68
N HIS A 41 10.06 -20.39 18.33
CA HIS A 41 10.91 -21.37 17.65
C HIS A 41 10.13 -22.18 16.59
N LEU A 42 8.95 -22.71 16.95
CA LEU A 42 8.07 -23.42 16.03
C LEU A 42 7.59 -22.51 14.88
N TRP A 43 7.25 -21.26 15.18
CA TRP A 43 6.91 -20.24 14.19
C TRP A 43 8.06 -19.95 13.22
N LEU A 44 9.30 -19.80 13.71
CA LEU A 44 10.47 -19.53 12.89
C LEU A 44 10.80 -20.70 11.95
N THR A 45 10.69 -21.93 12.44
CA THR A 45 10.84 -23.14 11.62
C THR A 45 9.78 -23.17 10.52
N LYS A 46 8.49 -22.95 10.86
CA LYS A 46 7.43 -22.91 9.84
C LYS A 46 7.53 -21.74 8.87
N LEU A 47 8.01 -20.57 9.30
CA LEU A 47 8.27 -19.44 8.41
C LEU A 47 9.28 -19.79 7.30
N LYS A 48 10.32 -20.57 7.64
CA LYS A 48 11.34 -21.03 6.68
C LYS A 48 10.75 -22.05 5.69
N ASP A 49 9.99 -23.02 6.18
CA ASP A 49 9.30 -24.06 5.38
C ASP A 49 8.26 -23.47 4.40
N LEU A 50 7.61 -22.35 4.75
CA LEU A 50 6.51 -21.79 3.97
C LEU A 50 6.96 -21.09 2.67
N PRO A 51 6.15 -21.16 1.59
CA PRO A 51 6.41 -20.39 0.36
C PRO A 51 6.22 -18.89 0.61
N SER A 52 6.95 -18.06 -0.15
CA SER A 52 7.05 -16.61 0.07
C SER A 52 5.70 -15.90 0.30
N ALA A 53 4.67 -16.21 -0.50
CA ALA A 53 3.33 -15.63 -0.36
C ALA A 53 2.70 -15.87 1.03
N LYS A 54 2.96 -17.01 1.68
CA LYS A 54 2.46 -17.32 3.03
C LYS A 54 3.34 -16.76 4.15
N ARG A 55 4.60 -16.39 3.88
CA ARG A 55 5.51 -15.80 4.87
C ARG A 55 5.02 -14.45 5.38
N LEU A 56 4.32 -13.67 4.54
CA LEU A 56 3.71 -12.41 4.95
C LEU A 56 2.71 -12.58 6.10
N ASN A 57 1.84 -13.59 6.03
CA ASN A 57 0.85 -13.86 7.09
C ASN A 57 1.52 -14.22 8.42
N MET A 58 2.64 -14.94 8.37
CA MET A 58 3.44 -15.25 9.57
C MET A 58 4.05 -13.98 10.20
N ILE A 59 4.52 -13.03 9.39
CA ILE A 59 5.00 -11.73 9.88
C ILE A 59 3.85 -10.87 10.43
N TYR A 60 2.66 -10.89 9.82
CA TYR A 60 1.47 -10.24 10.39
C TYR A 60 1.05 -10.87 11.73
N LEU A 61 1.13 -12.19 11.88
CA LEU A 61 0.89 -12.86 13.16
C LEU A 61 1.91 -12.44 14.22
N ALA A 62 3.20 -12.40 13.89
CA ALA A 62 4.23 -11.91 14.81
C ALA A 62 3.98 -10.46 15.21
N ASN A 63 3.65 -9.59 14.25
CA ASN A 63 3.28 -8.19 14.48
C ASN A 63 2.05 -8.03 15.39
N GLU A 64 1.04 -8.88 15.25
CA GLU A 64 -0.14 -8.85 16.11
C GLU A 64 0.19 -9.29 17.54
N VAL A 65 0.95 -10.39 17.68
CA VAL A 65 1.38 -10.90 18.98
C VAL A 65 2.30 -9.91 19.70
N THR A 66 3.30 -9.33 19.04
CA THR A 66 4.26 -8.41 19.70
C THR A 66 3.59 -7.12 20.14
N GLN A 67 2.74 -6.53 19.30
CA GLN A 67 1.99 -5.33 19.65
C GLN A 67 1.00 -5.57 20.79
N GLN A 68 0.20 -6.64 20.75
CA GLN A 68 -0.73 -6.94 21.83
C GLN A 68 0.02 -7.33 23.13
N SER A 69 1.17 -7.99 23.03
CA SER A 69 2.03 -8.29 24.20
C SER A 69 2.51 -6.99 24.85
N LYS A 70 3.02 -6.04 24.05
CA LYS A 70 3.43 -4.71 24.52
C LYS A 70 2.28 -3.92 25.14
N ALA A 71 1.13 -3.84 24.46
CA ALA A 71 -0.05 -3.11 24.93
C ALA A 71 -0.64 -3.68 26.24
N ARG A 72 -0.38 -4.96 26.53
CA ARG A 72 -0.78 -5.63 27.78
C ARG A 72 0.32 -5.64 28.84
N HIS A 73 1.43 -4.92 28.64
CA HIS A 73 2.63 -4.90 29.49
C HIS A 73 3.17 -6.30 29.81
N LYS A 74 3.23 -7.16 28.80
CA LYS A 74 3.78 -8.52 28.87
C LYS A 74 4.92 -8.63 27.89
N GLU A 75 6.13 -8.85 28.38
CA GLU A 75 7.33 -8.83 27.53
C GLU A 75 7.76 -10.24 27.07
N ASP A 76 7.07 -11.31 27.50
CA ASP A 76 7.43 -12.70 27.19
C ASP A 76 7.63 -12.93 25.69
N PHE A 77 6.71 -12.43 24.85
CA PHE A 77 6.83 -12.55 23.40
C PHE A 77 7.77 -11.51 22.78
N LEU A 78 7.90 -10.31 23.34
CA LEU A 78 8.87 -9.33 22.84
C LEU A 78 10.28 -9.90 22.97
N ASN A 79 10.63 -10.37 24.18
CA ASN A 79 11.93 -10.97 24.48
C ASN A 79 12.18 -12.25 23.68
N ALA A 80 11.14 -13.07 23.43
CA ALA A 80 11.26 -14.25 22.60
C ALA A 80 11.44 -13.95 21.10
N PHE A 81 10.80 -12.91 20.56
CA PHE A 81 10.93 -12.52 19.15
C PHE A 81 12.19 -11.71 18.86
N SER A 82 12.64 -10.85 19.78
CA SER A 82 13.79 -9.95 19.61
C SER A 82 15.03 -10.56 18.94
N PRO A 83 15.59 -11.71 19.39
CA PRO A 83 16.79 -12.28 18.77
C PRO A 83 16.57 -12.92 17.39
N PHE A 84 15.31 -13.06 16.93
CA PHE A 84 15.00 -13.76 15.68
C PHE A 84 14.26 -12.89 14.65
N ILE A 85 13.66 -11.76 15.07
CA ILE A 85 12.72 -11.02 14.21
C ILE A 85 13.37 -10.38 12.98
N ALA A 86 14.63 -9.93 13.11
CA ALA A 86 15.40 -9.38 11.99
C ALA A 86 15.66 -10.45 10.91
N ASP A 87 16.21 -11.61 11.30
CA ASP A 87 16.43 -12.76 10.40
C ASP A 87 15.13 -13.31 9.82
N ALA A 88 14.07 -13.41 10.63
CA ALA A 88 12.76 -13.88 10.19
C ALA A 88 12.16 -12.95 9.12
N THR A 89 12.22 -11.64 9.34
CA THR A 89 11.76 -10.65 8.37
C THR A 89 12.61 -10.71 7.09
N ALA A 90 13.92 -10.91 7.20
CA ALA A 90 14.82 -11.10 6.06
C ALA A 90 14.46 -12.36 5.24
N VAL A 91 14.12 -13.48 5.88
CA VAL A 91 13.63 -14.72 5.24
C VAL A 91 12.27 -14.52 4.56
N ALA A 92 11.37 -13.74 5.14
CA ALA A 92 10.10 -13.38 4.53
C ALA A 92 10.27 -12.46 3.31
N TYR A 93 11.25 -11.56 3.37
CA TYR A 93 11.54 -10.55 2.35
C TYR A 93 12.33 -11.09 1.14
N LYS A 94 13.25 -12.03 1.37
CA LYS A 94 14.08 -12.64 0.34
C LYS A 94 13.23 -13.46 -0.63
N GLY A 95 13.26 -13.08 -1.91
CA GLY A 95 12.50 -13.73 -2.98
C GLY A 95 11.01 -13.37 -3.03
N ALA A 96 10.56 -12.40 -2.23
CA ALA A 96 9.18 -11.95 -2.26
C ALA A 96 8.88 -11.01 -3.46
N PRO A 97 7.63 -10.99 -3.97
CA PRO A 97 7.17 -9.96 -4.91
C PRO A 97 7.30 -8.55 -4.32
N ILE A 98 7.45 -7.55 -5.18
CA ILE A 98 7.66 -6.15 -4.76
C ILE A 98 6.52 -5.63 -3.84
N ASP A 99 5.28 -6.05 -4.09
CA ASP A 99 4.11 -5.67 -3.29
C ASP A 99 4.16 -6.26 -1.88
N VAL A 100 4.67 -7.49 -1.75
CA VAL A 100 4.88 -8.16 -0.45
C VAL A 100 6.06 -7.52 0.27
N GLN A 101 7.14 -7.18 -0.44
CA GLN A 101 8.28 -6.43 0.10
C GLN A 101 7.87 -5.04 0.64
N ALA A 102 6.97 -4.33 -0.06
CA ALA A 102 6.41 -3.07 0.42
C ALA A 102 5.56 -3.25 1.68
N LYS A 103 4.71 -4.29 1.73
CA LYS A 103 3.92 -4.64 2.93
C LYS A 103 4.80 -5.00 4.12
N LEU A 104 5.90 -5.74 3.90
CA LEU A 104 6.87 -6.08 4.95
C LEU A 104 7.58 -4.83 5.49
N ARG A 105 8.04 -3.91 4.62
CA ARG A 105 8.60 -2.62 5.07
C ARG A 105 7.60 -1.82 5.91
N ARG A 106 6.32 -1.76 5.52
CA ARG A 106 5.29 -1.07 6.32
C ARG A 106 5.14 -1.67 7.73
N VAL A 107 5.29 -2.98 7.90
CA VAL A 107 5.29 -3.62 9.23
C VAL A 107 6.49 -3.17 10.08
N VAL A 108 7.68 -3.07 9.48
CA VAL A 108 8.89 -2.54 10.15
C VAL A 108 8.68 -1.08 10.56
N ASP A 109 8.07 -0.27 9.70
CA ASP A 109 7.76 1.12 10.02
C ASP A 109 6.76 1.22 11.19
N VAL A 110 5.74 0.35 11.24
CA VAL A 110 4.83 0.27 12.41
C VAL A 110 5.57 -0.13 13.68
N TRP A 111 6.55 -1.06 13.61
CA TRP A 111 7.39 -1.40 14.75
C TRP A 111 8.25 -0.22 15.21
N ARG A 112 8.74 0.62 14.29
CA ARG A 112 9.49 1.85 14.58
C ARG A 112 8.60 2.92 15.20
N GLU A 113 7.45 3.21 14.59
CA GLU A 113 6.44 4.19 15.05
C GLU A 113 5.96 3.88 16.48
N ARG A 114 5.72 2.60 16.79
CA ARG A 114 5.21 2.14 18.09
C ARG A 114 6.34 1.71 19.05
N SER A 115 7.61 1.87 18.65
CA SER A 115 8.81 1.44 19.36
C SER A 115 8.72 0.00 19.89
N ILE A 116 8.22 -0.94 19.09
CA ILE A 116 7.92 -2.33 19.50
C ILE A 116 9.20 -3.09 19.86
N PHE A 117 10.27 -2.84 19.12
CA PHE A 117 11.60 -3.39 19.35
C PHE A 117 12.61 -2.24 19.54
N ASP A 118 13.74 -2.56 20.17
CA ASP A 118 14.83 -1.61 20.37
C ASP A 118 15.47 -1.15 19.05
N ARG A 119 16.09 0.04 19.10
CA ARG A 119 16.69 0.66 17.91
C ARG A 119 17.76 -0.20 17.24
N GLU A 120 18.50 -0.99 18.02
CA GLU A 120 19.55 -1.88 17.51
C GLU A 120 18.95 -3.02 16.65
N ILE A 121 17.85 -3.63 17.10
CA ILE A 121 17.12 -4.67 16.37
C ILE A 121 16.54 -4.10 15.07
N LEU A 122 15.98 -2.88 15.13
CA LEU A 122 15.44 -2.21 13.94
C LEU A 122 16.54 -1.84 12.93
N GLN A 123 17.74 -1.44 13.39
CA GLN A 123 18.89 -1.17 12.54
C GLN A 123 19.46 -2.44 11.88
N ASP A 124 19.59 -3.54 12.63
CA ASP A 124 20.01 -4.84 12.09
C ASP A 124 19.01 -5.36 11.04
N LEU A 125 17.71 -5.17 11.28
CA LEU A 125 16.66 -5.47 10.32
C LEU A 125 16.80 -4.61 9.06
N ASP A 126 16.90 -3.27 9.19
CA ASP A 126 17.10 -2.35 8.06
C ASP A 126 18.34 -2.74 7.23
N ALA A 127 19.44 -3.12 7.89
CA ALA A 127 20.68 -3.55 7.25
C ALA A 127 20.51 -4.87 6.46
N LYS A 128 19.84 -5.88 7.03
CA LYS A 128 19.54 -7.14 6.33
C LYS A 128 18.65 -6.94 5.11
N LEU A 129 17.63 -6.07 5.21
CA LEU A 129 16.76 -5.76 4.07
C LEU A 129 17.54 -5.05 2.94
N ALA A 130 18.36 -4.06 3.30
CA ALA A 130 19.21 -3.36 2.34
C ALA A 130 20.25 -4.28 1.67
N GLU A 131 20.77 -5.29 2.38
CA GLU A 131 21.68 -6.28 1.80
C GLU A 131 20.95 -7.26 0.86
N ILE A 132 19.70 -7.63 1.15
CA ILE A 132 18.89 -8.43 0.22
C ILE A 132 18.56 -7.61 -1.05
N ASP A 133 18.28 -6.32 -0.91
CA ASP A 133 18.07 -5.43 -2.07
C ASP A 133 19.36 -5.26 -2.89
N ARG A 134 20.54 -5.19 -2.25
CA ARG A 134 21.86 -5.10 -2.90
C ARG A 134 22.27 -6.39 -3.61
N THR A 135 22.05 -7.55 -2.98
CA THR A 135 22.43 -8.87 -3.52
C THR A 135 21.48 -9.39 -4.61
N ARG A 136 20.35 -8.70 -4.85
CA ARG A 136 19.47 -8.99 -5.98
C ARG A 136 20.21 -8.65 -7.28
N PRO A 137 20.56 -9.63 -8.14
CA PRO A 137 21.22 -9.33 -9.41
C PRO A 137 20.32 -8.43 -10.24
N ALA A 138 20.91 -7.42 -10.88
CA ALA A 138 20.20 -6.26 -11.38
C ALA A 138 19.27 -6.57 -12.57
N ALA A 139 18.06 -7.05 -12.27
CA ALA A 139 16.86 -6.75 -13.05
C ALA A 139 16.51 -5.26 -12.88
N HIS A 140 17.40 -4.40 -13.42
CA HIS A 140 17.18 -3.02 -13.83
C HIS A 140 16.39 -2.10 -12.86
N VAL A 141 17.06 -1.54 -11.85
CA VAL A 141 17.26 -0.06 -11.74
C VAL A 141 18.56 0.20 -10.97
N GLY A 142 19.56 0.81 -11.62
CA GLY A 142 20.70 1.39 -10.92
C GLY A 142 20.37 2.80 -10.42
N VAL A 143 20.00 2.93 -9.14
CA VAL A 143 19.98 4.23 -8.45
C VAL A 143 21.29 4.38 -7.69
N PHE A 144 22.06 5.41 -8.01
CA PHE A 144 23.33 5.69 -7.34
C PHE A 144 23.09 6.11 -5.88
N GLY A 145 23.82 5.49 -4.96
CA GLY A 145 23.77 5.86 -3.55
C GLY A 145 24.74 6.99 -3.20
N SER A 146 24.20 8.11 -2.75
CA SER A 146 24.74 8.86 -1.61
C SER A 146 23.58 9.66 -1.00
N GLY A 147 23.42 9.56 0.32
CA GLY A 147 22.12 9.80 0.95
C GLY A 147 21.67 11.26 0.96
N HIS A 148 20.37 11.47 0.81
CA HIS A 148 19.52 12.18 1.76
C HIS A 148 18.14 11.50 1.76
N SER A 149 17.61 11.19 2.95
CA SER A 149 16.33 10.48 3.08
C SER A 149 15.15 11.43 2.84
N LEU A 150 14.41 11.20 1.76
CA LEU A 150 13.12 11.85 1.47
C LEU A 150 12.15 10.78 0.98
N SER A 151 11.58 10.04 1.93
CA SER A 151 10.58 9.01 1.67
C SER A 151 9.31 9.62 1.07
N SER A 152 8.94 9.20 -0.14
CA SER A 152 7.58 9.37 -0.67
C SER A 152 7.14 8.10 -1.38
N SER A 153 6.02 7.55 -0.93
CA SER A 153 5.52 6.24 -1.31
C SER A 153 4.51 6.31 -2.47
N SER A 154 4.94 5.90 -3.67
CA SER A 154 4.03 5.52 -4.76
C SER A 154 4.77 4.64 -5.79
N ALA A 155 4.02 3.79 -6.49
CA ALA A 155 4.54 2.69 -7.31
C ALA A 155 5.61 3.13 -8.32
N SER A 156 6.75 2.43 -8.33
CA SER A 156 7.87 2.67 -9.24
C SER A 156 7.64 2.08 -10.65
N SER A 157 6.50 2.40 -11.27
CA SER A 157 6.48 2.59 -12.72
C SER A 157 7.06 3.98 -12.98
N VAL A 158 8.22 4.07 -13.63
CA VAL A 158 8.80 5.36 -14.04
C VAL A 158 7.73 6.12 -14.85
N PRO A 159 7.28 7.32 -14.43
CA PRO A 159 6.27 8.07 -15.16
C PRO A 159 6.66 8.24 -16.62
N ALA A 160 5.68 8.14 -17.54
CA ALA A 160 5.95 8.06 -18.98
C ALA A 160 6.81 9.24 -19.49
N GLU A 161 6.58 10.45 -18.97
CA GLU A 161 7.38 11.65 -19.28
C GLU A 161 8.87 11.51 -18.89
N LEU A 162 9.19 10.78 -17.82
CA LEU A 162 10.57 10.56 -17.39
C LEU A 162 11.30 9.50 -18.24
N ILE A 163 10.60 8.70 -19.04
CA ILE A 163 11.21 7.70 -19.93
C ILE A 163 11.98 8.38 -21.06
N ALA A 164 11.38 9.41 -21.68
CA ALA A 164 12.04 10.20 -22.73
C ALA A 164 13.27 10.94 -22.17
N LEU A 165 13.12 11.56 -21.00
CA LEU A 165 14.22 12.23 -20.29
C LEU A 165 15.37 11.27 -19.94
N ALA A 166 15.06 10.08 -19.41
CA ALA A 166 16.05 9.07 -19.09
C ALA A 166 16.83 8.60 -20.33
N LYS A 167 16.15 8.42 -21.48
CA LYS A 167 16.77 8.09 -22.77
C LYS A 167 17.73 9.20 -23.23
N ALA A 168 17.33 10.47 -23.12
CA ALA A 168 18.19 11.60 -23.47
C ALA A 168 19.43 11.70 -22.56
N GLN A 169 19.25 11.50 -21.25
CA GLN A 169 20.36 11.49 -20.29
C GLN A 169 21.35 10.33 -20.55
N GLN A 170 20.84 9.14 -20.92
CA GLN A 170 21.69 8.02 -21.34
C GLN A 170 22.46 8.31 -22.63
N ALA A 171 21.88 9.04 -23.59
CA ALA A 171 22.58 9.46 -24.81
C ALA A 171 23.76 10.40 -24.48
N VAL A 172 23.57 11.37 -23.57
CA VAL A 172 24.65 12.23 -23.07
C VAL A 172 25.74 11.39 -22.38
N ALA A 173 25.37 10.47 -21.50
CA ALA A 173 26.34 9.61 -20.80
C ALA A 173 27.20 8.79 -21.77
N LYS A 174 26.59 8.23 -22.83
CA LYS A 174 27.30 7.48 -23.88
C LYS A 174 28.22 8.36 -24.73
N ALA A 175 27.82 9.60 -25.04
CA ALA A 175 28.61 10.51 -25.87
C ALA A 175 29.79 11.19 -25.13
N VAL A 176 29.71 11.37 -23.81
CA VAL A 176 30.72 12.13 -23.03
C VAL A 176 32.10 11.46 -22.98
N GLN A 177 32.19 10.13 -22.86
CA GLN A 177 33.49 9.47 -22.76
C GLN A 177 34.27 9.45 -24.10
N PRO A 178 33.66 9.10 -25.25
CA PRO A 178 34.31 9.23 -26.57
C PRO A 178 34.74 10.66 -26.88
N MET A 179 33.91 11.66 -26.53
CA MET A 179 34.22 13.09 -26.67
C MET A 179 35.50 13.46 -25.89
N LYS A 180 35.58 13.09 -24.60
CA LYS A 180 36.76 13.38 -23.76
C LYS A 180 38.03 12.74 -24.31
N THR A 181 37.98 11.46 -24.71
CA THR A 181 39.13 10.75 -25.27
C THR A 181 39.58 11.37 -26.59
N SER A 182 38.64 11.67 -27.49
CA SER A 182 38.97 12.25 -28.80
C SER A 182 39.53 13.66 -28.68
N LEU A 183 38.98 14.51 -27.80
CA LEU A 183 39.53 15.83 -27.49
C LEU A 183 40.94 15.75 -26.91
N LYS A 184 41.19 14.86 -25.94
CA LYS A 184 42.54 14.67 -25.37
C LYS A 184 43.54 14.27 -26.46
N ASN A 185 43.19 13.30 -27.30
CA ASN A 185 44.05 12.83 -28.38
C ASN A 185 44.33 13.93 -29.42
N ALA A 186 43.30 14.70 -29.80
CA ALA A 186 43.43 15.82 -30.73
C ALA A 186 44.34 16.93 -30.19
N ASN A 187 44.14 17.36 -28.94
CA ASN A 187 45.00 18.36 -28.30
C ASN A 187 46.45 17.87 -28.20
N THR A 188 46.65 16.62 -27.76
CA THR A 188 47.99 16.02 -27.65
C THR A 188 48.71 15.91 -29.00
N GLU A 189 48.03 15.60 -30.10
CA GLU A 189 48.70 15.57 -31.41
C GLU A 189 48.87 16.97 -32.03
N TYR A 190 47.96 17.90 -31.73
CA TYR A 190 48.08 19.30 -32.12
C TYR A 190 49.29 19.98 -31.44
N GLU A 191 49.44 19.85 -30.13
CA GLU A 191 50.58 20.39 -29.36
C GLU A 191 51.92 19.94 -29.94
N LYS A 192 52.09 18.63 -30.18
CA LYS A 192 53.31 18.09 -30.79
C LYS A 192 53.53 18.54 -32.25
N SER A 193 52.52 19.09 -32.94
CA SER A 193 52.64 19.61 -34.31
C SER A 193 53.02 21.09 -34.37
N VAL A 194 52.80 21.80 -33.25
CA VAL A 194 53.16 23.22 -33.07
C VAL A 194 54.57 23.38 -32.48
N ASP A 195 55.15 22.32 -31.90
CA ASP A 195 56.53 22.31 -31.39
C ASP A 195 57.56 22.54 -32.52
N PRO A 196 58.33 23.66 -32.50
CA PRO A 196 59.29 24.02 -33.55
C PRO A 196 60.45 23.03 -33.69
N ALA A 197 60.71 22.16 -32.70
CA ALA A 197 61.70 21.09 -32.84
C ALA A 197 61.31 20.06 -33.92
N THR A 198 60.02 19.93 -34.23
CA THR A 198 59.52 18.92 -35.18
C THR A 198 59.61 19.34 -36.65
N THR A 199 59.86 20.63 -36.91
CA THR A 199 60.04 21.22 -38.25
C THR A 199 61.32 20.78 -38.96
N SER A 200 62.23 20.06 -38.27
CA SER A 200 63.45 19.49 -38.86
C SER A 200 63.22 18.16 -39.59
N ALA A 201 62.01 17.58 -39.54
CA ALA A 201 61.70 16.34 -40.26
C ALA A 201 61.61 16.55 -41.78
N PRO A 202 61.88 15.54 -42.64
CA PRO A 202 61.73 15.66 -44.08
C PRO A 202 60.31 16.06 -44.50
N LEU A 203 60.16 16.92 -45.52
CA LEU A 203 58.87 17.42 -46.03
C LEU A 203 57.77 16.35 -46.21
N PRO A 204 58.05 15.15 -46.78
CA PRO A 204 57.03 14.10 -46.89
C PRO A 204 56.50 13.60 -45.54
N VAL A 205 57.34 13.57 -44.51
CA VAL A 205 56.98 13.16 -43.15
C VAL A 205 56.12 14.23 -42.48
N GLN A 206 56.43 15.51 -42.69
CA GLN A 206 55.60 16.62 -42.22
C GLN A 206 54.20 16.57 -42.85
N ALA A 207 54.12 16.37 -44.17
CA ALA A 207 52.85 16.25 -44.88
C ALA A 207 52.01 15.05 -44.41
N ALA A 208 52.62 13.87 -44.23
CA ALA A 208 51.93 12.69 -43.70
C ALA A 208 51.37 12.94 -42.29
N ARG A 209 52.14 13.65 -41.45
CA ARG A 209 51.76 13.98 -40.08
C ARG A 209 50.59 14.96 -40.01
N LEU A 210 50.59 16.01 -40.84
CA LEU A 210 49.47 16.96 -40.95
C LEU A 210 48.17 16.26 -41.38
N ASN A 211 48.24 15.31 -42.30
CA ASN A 211 47.08 14.48 -42.67
C ASN A 211 46.57 13.62 -41.50
N GLY A 212 47.48 13.05 -40.69
CA GLY A 212 47.13 12.33 -39.46
C GLY A 212 46.47 13.23 -38.39
N LEU A 213 46.94 14.46 -38.25
CA LEU A 213 46.36 15.47 -37.36
C LEU A 213 44.96 15.88 -37.82
N LEU A 214 44.77 16.20 -39.11
CA LEU A 214 43.46 16.53 -39.68
C LEU A 214 42.43 15.42 -39.44
N LYS A 215 42.82 14.16 -39.61
CA LYS A 215 41.95 13.00 -39.29
C LYS A 215 41.60 12.91 -37.80
N THR A 216 42.57 13.19 -36.92
CA THR A 216 42.35 13.19 -35.46
C THR A 216 41.43 14.33 -35.03
N LEU A 217 41.59 15.53 -35.59
CA LEU A 217 40.74 16.69 -35.37
C LEU A 217 39.30 16.42 -35.84
N ALA A 218 39.11 15.93 -37.07
CA ALA A 218 37.78 15.59 -37.59
C ALA A 218 37.04 14.55 -36.73
N ASN A 219 37.75 13.56 -36.18
CA ASN A 219 37.17 12.61 -35.22
C ASN A 219 36.77 13.27 -33.89
N ALA A 220 37.56 14.23 -33.38
CA ALA A 220 37.20 15.00 -32.19
C ALA A 220 35.99 15.92 -32.43
N GLU A 221 35.95 16.63 -33.57
CA GLU A 221 34.81 17.46 -33.99
C GLU A 221 33.51 16.63 -34.10
N GLY A 222 33.59 15.43 -34.70
CA GLY A 222 32.45 14.50 -34.77
C GLY A 222 31.96 14.07 -33.38
N ALA A 223 32.86 13.68 -32.48
CA ALA A 223 32.51 13.27 -31.12
C ALA A 223 31.95 14.44 -30.28
N VAL A 224 32.48 15.65 -30.46
CA VAL A 224 31.96 16.88 -29.84
C VAL A 224 30.56 17.20 -30.35
N THR A 225 30.34 17.13 -31.66
CA THR A 225 29.04 17.37 -32.30
C THR A 225 27.96 16.41 -31.78
N GLN A 226 28.29 15.12 -31.65
CA GLN A 226 27.38 14.13 -31.07
C GLN A 226 27.02 14.44 -29.60
N CYS A 227 27.99 14.85 -28.78
CA CYS A 227 27.72 15.22 -27.39
C CYS A 227 26.89 16.51 -27.28
N ILE A 228 27.15 17.51 -28.14
CA ILE A 228 26.34 18.74 -28.22
C ILE A 228 24.90 18.40 -28.59
N GLN A 229 24.67 17.53 -29.59
CA GLN A 229 23.34 17.13 -30.00
C GLN A 229 22.59 16.42 -28.86
N ALA A 230 23.22 15.41 -28.24
CA ALA A 230 22.61 14.70 -27.10
C ALA A 230 22.25 15.65 -25.93
N ARG A 231 23.07 16.67 -25.66
CA ARG A 231 22.79 17.68 -24.63
C ARG A 231 21.63 18.62 -25.02
N ARG A 232 21.52 19.01 -26.28
CA ARG A 232 20.37 19.80 -26.78
C ARG A 232 19.07 19.02 -26.67
N ASP A 233 19.10 17.73 -26.98
CA ASP A 233 17.92 16.87 -26.86
C ASP A 233 17.52 16.64 -25.40
N LEU A 234 18.49 16.47 -24.48
CA LEU A 234 18.24 16.45 -23.03
C LEU A 234 17.60 17.75 -22.52
N ILE A 235 18.12 18.92 -22.94
CA ILE A 235 17.57 20.22 -22.54
C ILE A 235 16.11 20.35 -23.00
N ARG A 236 15.80 19.94 -24.24
CA ARG A 236 14.43 20.00 -24.77
C ARG A 236 13.44 19.17 -23.96
N GLU A 237 13.81 17.95 -23.53
CA GLU A 237 12.94 17.12 -22.69
C GLU A 237 12.76 17.70 -21.28
N LEU A 238 13.81 18.30 -20.70
CA LEU A 238 13.72 19.02 -19.42
C LEU A 238 12.79 20.23 -19.51
N GLU A 239 12.94 21.05 -20.56
CA GLU A 239 12.11 22.23 -20.81
C GLU A 239 10.63 21.85 -21.04
N LYS A 240 10.37 20.76 -21.77
CA LYS A 240 9.02 20.21 -21.97
C LYS A 240 8.36 19.85 -20.63
N ILE A 241 9.03 19.04 -19.80
CA ILE A 241 8.50 18.63 -18.48
C ILE A 241 8.27 19.86 -17.59
N LEU A 242 9.20 20.82 -17.60
CA LEU A 242 9.10 22.05 -16.84
C LEU A 242 7.92 22.92 -17.31
N ALA A 243 7.64 23.00 -18.61
CA ALA A 243 6.47 23.70 -19.15
C ALA A 243 5.16 23.07 -18.67
N THR A 244 5.01 21.74 -18.81
CA THR A 244 3.81 21.02 -18.33
C THR A 244 3.57 21.20 -16.82
N ASN A 245 4.63 21.22 -16.01
CA ASN A 245 4.49 21.45 -14.57
C ASN A 245 4.09 22.90 -14.24
N ARG A 246 4.52 23.89 -15.04
CA ARG A 246 4.09 25.29 -14.88
C ARG A 246 2.62 25.49 -15.25
N GLU A 247 2.15 24.84 -16.31
CA GLU A 247 0.75 24.88 -16.72
C GLU A 247 -0.17 24.21 -15.68
N ALA A 248 0.25 23.08 -15.12
CA ALA A 248 -0.46 22.42 -14.02
C ALA A 248 -0.51 23.32 -12.77
N LEU A 249 0.60 23.96 -12.39
CA LEU A 249 0.67 24.87 -11.24
C LEU A 249 -0.28 26.07 -11.41
N ASP A 250 -0.30 26.72 -12.57
CA ASP A 250 -1.20 27.85 -12.86
C ASP A 250 -2.69 27.43 -12.84
N SER A 251 -3.00 26.21 -13.26
CA SER A 251 -4.35 25.61 -13.09
C SER A 251 -4.71 25.41 -11.61
N ASP A 252 -3.80 24.82 -10.82
CA ASP A 252 -4.04 24.53 -9.41
C ASP A 252 -4.16 25.82 -8.57
N GLU A 253 -3.36 26.85 -8.86
CA GLU A 253 -3.46 28.18 -8.26
C GLU A 253 -4.82 28.84 -8.56
N LYS A 254 -5.34 28.70 -9.78
CA LYS A 254 -6.69 29.18 -10.15
C LYS A 254 -7.79 28.43 -9.41
N GLN A 255 -7.70 27.11 -9.29
CA GLN A 255 -8.65 26.31 -8.51
C GLN A 255 -8.63 26.68 -7.02
N MET A 256 -7.44 26.90 -6.44
CA MET A 256 -7.27 27.36 -5.06
C MET A 256 -7.92 28.73 -4.85
N MET A 257 -7.74 29.66 -5.79
CA MET A 257 -8.38 30.98 -5.75
C MET A 257 -9.91 30.85 -5.80
N GLU A 258 -10.46 30.05 -6.72
CA GLU A 258 -11.91 29.81 -6.84
C GLU A 258 -12.51 29.19 -5.56
N LEU A 259 -11.87 28.16 -5.01
CA LEU A 259 -12.30 27.52 -3.76
C LEU A 259 -12.24 28.48 -2.57
N SER A 260 -11.23 29.36 -2.51
CA SER A 260 -11.15 30.40 -1.46
C SER A 260 -12.28 31.44 -1.56
N GLY A 261 -12.67 31.81 -2.79
CA GLY A 261 -13.81 32.68 -3.06
C GLY A 261 -15.13 32.03 -2.63
N ARG A 262 -15.38 30.80 -3.08
CA ARG A 262 -16.57 30.01 -2.70
C ARG A 262 -16.66 29.81 -1.18
N ARG A 263 -15.55 29.50 -0.50
CA ARG A 263 -15.49 29.40 0.97
C ARG A 263 -15.90 30.72 1.64
N THR A 264 -15.41 31.84 1.13
CA THR A 264 -15.73 33.17 1.68
C THR A 264 -17.22 33.50 1.50
N GLU A 265 -17.79 33.17 0.34
CA GLU A 265 -19.22 33.35 0.07
C GLU A 265 -20.10 32.48 0.98
N VAL A 266 -19.74 31.20 1.17
CA VAL A 266 -20.45 30.29 2.08
C VAL A 266 -20.35 30.76 3.53
N GLU A 267 -19.19 31.24 3.97
CA GLU A 267 -18.98 31.78 5.31
C GLU A 267 -19.79 33.07 5.54
N GLN A 268 -19.89 33.96 4.55
CA GLN A 268 -20.77 35.14 4.61
C GLN A 268 -22.25 34.74 4.71
N LYS A 269 -22.69 33.73 3.95
CA LYS A 269 -24.06 33.19 4.05
C LYS A 269 -24.31 32.58 5.44
N ARG A 270 -23.38 31.80 5.97
CA ARG A 270 -23.43 31.24 7.35
C ARG A 270 -23.60 32.35 8.38
N GLN A 271 -22.73 33.37 8.37
CA GLN A 271 -22.81 34.50 9.30
C GLN A 271 -24.10 35.31 9.15
N THR A 272 -24.65 35.42 7.94
CA THR A 272 -25.94 36.11 7.70
C THR A 272 -27.10 35.33 8.32
N ILE A 273 -27.14 34.00 8.13
CA ILE A 273 -28.14 33.11 8.75
C ILE A 273 -28.01 33.14 10.28
N GLU A 274 -26.78 33.06 10.81
CA GLU A 274 -26.54 33.11 12.26
C GLU A 274 -26.96 34.45 12.88
N ARG A 275 -26.73 35.58 12.19
CA ARG A 275 -27.24 36.89 12.63
C ARG A 275 -28.77 36.98 12.58
N ALA A 276 -29.42 36.36 11.59
CA ALA A 276 -30.88 36.32 11.54
C ALA A 276 -31.47 35.51 12.71
N ILE A 277 -30.86 34.34 13.01
CA ILE A 277 -31.24 33.49 14.16
C ILE A 277 -31.02 34.23 15.49
N VAL A 278 -29.84 34.83 15.70
CA VAL A 278 -29.51 35.56 16.94
C VAL A 278 -30.31 36.87 17.07
N GLY A 279 -30.67 37.50 15.95
CA GLY A 279 -31.56 38.66 15.91
C GLY A 279 -33.03 38.34 16.19
N GLY A 280 -33.39 37.07 16.38
CA GLY A 280 -34.76 36.65 16.69
C GLY A 280 -35.73 36.72 15.51
N LEU A 281 -35.24 36.85 14.27
CA LEU A 281 -36.09 36.80 13.08
C LEU A 281 -36.51 35.35 12.82
N THR A 282 -37.68 34.97 13.35
CA THR A 282 -38.44 33.85 12.81
C THR A 282 -38.87 34.19 11.37
N THR A 283 -39.01 33.15 10.54
CA THR A 283 -39.21 33.26 9.08
C THR A 283 -40.51 33.95 8.64
N GLU A 284 -41.34 34.45 9.56
CA GLU A 284 -42.64 35.07 9.27
C GLU A 284 -42.57 36.58 8.98
N GLU A 285 -41.53 37.31 9.39
CA GLU A 285 -41.44 38.77 9.19
C GLU A 285 -40.77 39.23 7.88
N LEU A 286 -40.59 38.34 6.90
CA LEU A 286 -40.24 38.76 5.52
C LEU A 286 -41.46 39.14 4.66
N SER A 287 -42.69 39.09 5.22
CA SER A 287 -43.91 39.45 4.50
C SER A 287 -45.01 39.99 5.41
N GLY A 288 -44.96 41.28 5.80
CA GLY A 288 -46.10 41.91 6.47
C GLY A 288 -45.86 43.26 7.16
N GLY A 289 -45.81 44.35 6.39
CA GLY A 289 -45.83 45.71 6.95
C GLY A 289 -47.16 46.44 6.71
N ALA A 290 -48.03 46.49 7.74
CA ALA A 290 -49.29 47.26 7.86
C ALA A 290 -50.47 46.83 6.93
N ALA A 291 -51.73 46.70 7.37
CA ALA A 291 -52.42 47.43 8.44
C ALA A 291 -53.72 46.76 8.95
N SER A 292 -54.04 47.01 10.23
CA SER A 292 -55.38 47.20 10.84
C SER A 292 -56.52 46.17 10.64
N GLY A 293 -56.98 45.55 11.74
CA GLY A 293 -58.26 44.83 11.83
C GLY A 293 -58.45 44.09 13.17
N SER A 294 -59.54 44.38 13.89
CA SER A 294 -59.82 43.89 15.26
C SER A 294 -60.53 42.49 15.27
N PRO A 295 -60.86 41.87 16.43
CA PRO A 295 -60.73 40.42 16.65
C PRO A 295 -61.99 39.58 16.37
N LEU A 296 -61.82 38.25 16.19
CA LEU A 296 -62.79 37.18 16.54
C LEU A 296 -62.06 35.79 16.54
N PRO A 297 -62.67 34.62 16.87
CA PRO A 297 -62.10 33.70 17.86
C PRO A 297 -61.44 32.43 17.30
N GLU A 298 -60.73 31.74 18.21
CA GLU A 298 -59.96 30.50 18.06
C GLU A 298 -60.74 29.31 17.48
N PRO A 299 -60.21 28.62 16.45
CA PRO A 299 -60.62 27.27 16.04
C PRO A 299 -59.62 26.17 16.47
N ASP A 300 -60.15 24.97 16.69
CA ASP A 300 -59.50 23.84 17.37
C ASP A 300 -58.22 23.25 16.75
N ARG A 301 -57.44 22.55 17.60
CA ARG A 301 -56.24 21.79 17.20
C ARG A 301 -56.56 20.67 16.18
N PRO A 302 -55.79 20.53 15.08
CA PRO A 302 -55.90 19.38 14.19
C PRO A 302 -55.36 18.11 14.86
N GLN A 303 -56.09 17.00 14.68
CA GLN A 303 -55.70 15.67 15.18
C GLN A 303 -54.72 14.99 14.20
N VAL A 304 -53.82 14.18 14.74
CA VAL A 304 -52.90 13.35 13.93
C VAL A 304 -53.60 12.05 13.50
N GLU A 305 -53.70 11.83 12.20
CA GLU A 305 -54.33 10.64 11.62
C GLU A 305 -53.32 9.48 11.51
N ALA A 306 -53.70 8.29 11.98
CA ALA A 306 -52.83 7.12 12.05
C ALA A 306 -52.97 6.25 10.78
N LEU A 307 -51.85 6.04 10.08
CA LEU A 307 -51.81 5.21 8.87
C LEU A 307 -52.06 3.72 9.18
N THR A 308 -53.25 3.22 8.86
CA THR A 308 -53.53 1.79 8.65
C THR A 308 -54.30 1.64 7.33
N PRO A 309 -53.83 0.83 6.36
CA PRO A 309 -54.42 0.77 5.02
C PRO A 309 -55.66 -0.16 4.96
N PRO A 310 -56.78 0.26 4.35
CA PRO A 310 -57.95 -0.61 4.14
C PRO A 310 -57.88 -1.38 2.80
N HIS A 311 -58.46 -2.58 2.79
CA HIS A 311 -58.79 -3.33 1.56
C HIS A 311 -60.05 -2.77 0.88
N VAL A 312 -60.17 -2.92 -0.45
CA VAL A 312 -61.46 -2.87 -1.18
C VAL A 312 -61.47 -3.96 -2.26
N GLN A 313 -62.65 -4.46 -2.62
CA GLN A 313 -62.91 -5.75 -3.27
C GLN A 313 -63.12 -5.72 -4.80
N ASP A 314 -63.23 -6.92 -5.37
CA ASP A 314 -63.46 -7.32 -6.78
C ASP A 314 -64.43 -6.50 -7.63
N HIS A 315 -64.19 -6.52 -8.96
CA HIS A 315 -65.21 -6.94 -9.94
C HIS A 315 -64.61 -7.39 -11.30
N VAL A 316 -64.64 -8.71 -11.53
CA VAL A 316 -64.78 -9.52 -12.78
C VAL A 316 -64.38 -8.99 -14.18
N GLU A 317 -63.61 -9.81 -14.90
CA GLU A 317 -63.94 -10.32 -16.25
C GLU A 317 -63.25 -11.69 -16.50
N ASP A 318 -63.75 -12.48 -17.48
CA ASP A 318 -63.53 -13.94 -17.63
C ASP A 318 -62.13 -14.43 -18.09
N PHE A 319 -61.76 -15.69 -17.77
CA PHE A 319 -61.66 -16.82 -18.76
C PHE A 319 -60.99 -18.11 -18.18
N HIS A 320 -61.78 -19.20 -17.99
CA HIS A 320 -61.42 -20.64 -17.88
C HIS A 320 -60.41 -21.18 -16.81
N GLY A 321 -60.74 -22.27 -16.08
CA GLY A 321 -59.66 -23.02 -15.36
C GLY A 321 -59.86 -24.26 -14.44
N ASN A 322 -61.06 -24.79 -14.14
CA ASN A 322 -61.30 -26.17 -13.63
C ASN A 322 -60.85 -26.65 -12.19
N SER A 323 -61.86 -27.01 -11.37
CA SER A 323 -61.95 -28.12 -10.38
C SER A 323 -61.32 -28.13 -8.95
N SER A 324 -62.24 -28.25 -7.96
CA SER A 324 -62.21 -29.14 -6.75
C SER A 324 -61.25 -28.84 -5.57
N SER A 325 -61.60 -29.05 -4.28
CA SER A 325 -62.90 -29.32 -3.60
C SER A 325 -62.81 -29.29 -2.05
N ALA A 326 -63.83 -28.73 -1.38
CA ALA A 326 -64.41 -29.09 -0.06
C ALA A 326 -63.59 -29.05 1.28
N GLY A 327 -64.30 -28.71 2.38
CA GLY A 327 -63.90 -29.01 3.78
C GLY A 327 -64.27 -27.91 4.80
N HIS A 328 -65.05 -28.22 5.85
CA HIS A 328 -65.60 -27.25 6.82
C HIS A 328 -65.22 -27.56 8.29
N GLN A 329 -65.05 -26.47 9.07
CA GLN A 329 -65.41 -26.29 10.50
C GLN A 329 -64.53 -26.88 11.66
N PRO A 330 -64.66 -26.33 12.90
CA PRO A 330 -63.57 -26.22 13.89
C PRO A 330 -63.90 -26.82 15.29
N GLN A 331 -63.08 -26.55 16.33
CA GLN A 331 -63.48 -25.92 17.63
C GLN A 331 -62.46 -26.14 18.79
N ASN A 332 -62.39 -25.16 19.72
CA ASN A 332 -61.99 -25.21 21.16
C ASN A 332 -60.51 -25.24 21.63
N GLY A 333 -60.26 -24.48 22.72
CA GLY A 333 -59.15 -24.69 23.68
C GLY A 333 -58.42 -23.43 24.19
N GLN A 334 -58.67 -23.00 25.44
CA GLN A 334 -57.82 -22.02 26.18
C GLN A 334 -56.51 -22.69 26.67
N PRO A 335 -55.46 -21.94 27.09
CA PRO A 335 -55.32 -21.66 28.54
C PRO A 335 -54.56 -20.37 28.97
N GLN A 336 -54.77 -20.00 30.23
CA GLN A 336 -53.85 -19.30 31.17
C GLN A 336 -53.58 -20.30 32.35
N PRO A 337 -52.67 -20.12 33.36
CA PRO A 337 -52.24 -18.84 33.97
C PRO A 337 -50.80 -18.73 34.61
N THR A 338 -50.45 -17.50 35.05
CA THR A 338 -49.65 -17.11 36.26
C THR A 338 -48.17 -17.51 36.49
N ALA A 339 -47.52 -16.75 37.40
CA ALA A 339 -46.06 -16.64 37.63
C ALA A 339 -45.62 -16.97 39.07
N PHE A 340 -44.29 -16.94 39.34
CA PHE A 340 -43.68 -16.94 40.69
C PHE A 340 -42.40 -16.08 40.76
N GLN A 341 -41.98 -15.71 41.97
CA GLN A 341 -41.03 -14.61 42.27
C GLN A 341 -40.13 -14.91 43.51
N GLY A 342 -38.93 -14.32 43.58
CA GLY A 342 -38.03 -14.25 44.77
C GLY A 342 -36.53 -14.33 44.40
N ALA A 343 -35.55 -13.74 45.10
CA ALA A 343 -35.53 -12.82 46.26
C ALA A 343 -34.17 -12.04 46.33
N ALA A 344 -34.01 -11.04 47.22
CA ALA A 344 -32.80 -10.20 47.43
C ALA A 344 -32.05 -10.59 48.75
N ALA A 345 -30.95 -9.98 49.25
CA ALA A 345 -30.14 -8.75 49.03
C ALA A 345 -28.71 -9.01 49.63
N PRO A 346 -27.82 -8.05 50.02
CA PRO A 346 -27.61 -6.59 49.75
C PRO A 346 -26.19 -6.32 49.14
N GLY A 347 -25.55 -5.12 49.09
CA GLY A 347 -25.98 -3.72 49.27
C GLY A 347 -25.10 -2.86 50.23
N ASP A 348 -24.22 -1.98 49.73
CA ASP A 348 -23.49 -0.91 50.47
C ASP A 348 -23.16 0.28 49.53
N GLY A 349 -22.92 1.52 50.02
CA GLY A 349 -23.01 2.72 49.15
C GLY A 349 -22.14 3.97 49.39
N GLN A 350 -22.17 4.84 48.35
CA GLN A 350 -21.82 6.27 48.28
C GLN A 350 -20.37 6.76 48.51
N ALA A 351 -19.77 7.34 47.46
CA ALA A 351 -19.43 8.76 47.36
C ALA A 351 -19.08 9.14 45.90
N ALA A 352 -19.30 10.39 45.48
CA ALA A 352 -19.13 10.83 44.09
C ALA A 352 -18.38 12.17 43.97
N PHE A 353 -17.57 12.33 42.92
CA PHE A 353 -17.22 13.62 42.31
C PHE A 353 -17.03 13.46 40.78
N PRO A 354 -17.45 14.43 39.95
CA PRO A 354 -17.47 14.28 38.49
C PRO A 354 -16.25 14.91 37.78
N SER A 355 -15.87 14.32 36.66
CA SER A 355 -15.13 15.03 35.59
C SER A 355 -15.43 14.37 34.24
N SER A 356 -16.25 15.02 33.43
CA SER A 356 -16.45 14.67 32.02
C SER A 356 -16.85 15.92 31.25
N ALA A 357 -16.11 16.23 30.19
CA ALA A 357 -16.44 17.28 29.24
C ALA A 357 -17.11 16.64 28.00
N PRO A 358 -18.26 17.16 27.52
CA PRO A 358 -18.98 16.55 26.41
C PRO A 358 -18.31 16.87 25.07
N GLY A 359 -18.13 15.85 24.20
CA GLY A 359 -17.61 16.09 22.84
C GLY A 359 -17.26 14.87 21.97
N ILE A 360 -17.23 13.64 22.51
CA ILE A 360 -16.70 12.48 21.77
C ILE A 360 -17.79 11.64 21.05
N GLU A 361 -19.06 11.75 21.42
CA GLU A 361 -20.10 10.82 20.91
C GLU A 361 -20.55 11.08 19.46
N ILE A 362 -20.35 12.30 18.94
CA ILE A 362 -20.81 12.67 17.58
C ILE A 362 -20.04 11.91 16.48
N LEU A 363 -18.78 11.53 16.71
CA LEU A 363 -17.98 10.79 15.74
C LEU A 363 -18.35 9.29 15.65
N SER A 364 -18.98 8.74 16.68
CA SER A 364 -19.34 7.31 16.72
C SER A 364 -20.53 6.96 15.81
N ASN A 365 -21.47 7.90 15.63
CA ASN A 365 -22.68 7.66 14.83
C ASN A 365 -22.45 7.76 13.31
N LEU A 366 -21.44 8.49 12.84
CA LEU A 366 -21.20 8.68 11.39
C LEU A 366 -20.58 7.43 10.72
N ALA A 367 -19.85 6.61 11.48
CA ALA A 367 -19.22 5.38 10.96
C ALA A 367 -20.24 4.26 10.65
N SER A 368 -21.45 4.34 11.20
CA SER A 368 -22.46 3.27 11.14
C SER A 368 -23.38 3.30 9.91
N GLN A 369 -23.17 4.23 8.96
CA GLN A 369 -24.10 4.47 7.85
C GLN A 369 -23.60 4.07 6.44
N TYR A 370 -22.44 3.44 6.30
CA TYR A 370 -21.98 2.90 5.01
C TYR A 370 -22.35 1.43 4.85
N GLN A 371 -23.45 1.18 4.13
CA GLN A 371 -23.96 -0.15 3.80
C GLN A 371 -23.43 -0.59 2.43
N ALA A 372 -22.73 -1.73 2.37
CA ALA A 372 -22.12 -2.23 1.12
C ALA A 372 -23.12 -3.02 0.25
N VAL A 373 -23.06 -2.82 -1.07
CA VAL A 373 -23.93 -3.45 -2.07
C VAL A 373 -23.51 -4.90 -2.35
N PRO A 374 -24.43 -5.87 -2.44
CA PRO A 374 -24.09 -7.26 -2.75
C PRO A 374 -23.95 -7.51 -4.26
N LEU A 375 -22.87 -8.18 -4.68
CA LEU A 375 -22.77 -8.79 -6.01
C LEU A 375 -22.80 -10.32 -5.89
N ASN A 376 -23.86 -10.91 -6.43
CA ASN A 376 -24.05 -12.35 -6.54
C ASN A 376 -23.57 -12.81 -7.93
N GLY A 377 -22.80 -13.91 -8.05
CA GLY A 377 -22.19 -14.26 -9.34
C GLY A 377 -21.33 -15.52 -9.37
N SER A 378 -21.96 -16.69 -9.30
CA SER A 378 -21.32 -18.00 -9.43
C SER A 378 -20.57 -18.21 -10.76
N LYS A 379 -19.40 -18.87 -10.71
CA LYS A 379 -19.04 -20.02 -11.60
C LYS A 379 -17.70 -20.67 -11.22
N LYS A 380 -17.78 -21.84 -10.58
CA LYS A 380 -16.66 -22.80 -10.49
C LYS A 380 -16.34 -23.30 -11.91
N ARG A 381 -15.05 -23.47 -12.24
CA ARG A 381 -14.64 -24.30 -13.37
C ARG A 381 -13.74 -25.43 -12.88
N LYS A 382 -14.24 -26.65 -13.02
CA LYS A 382 -13.55 -27.93 -12.82
C LYS A 382 -12.44 -28.04 -13.87
N ILE A 383 -11.25 -28.45 -13.47
CA ILE A 383 -10.21 -28.96 -14.38
C ILE A 383 -10.00 -30.43 -14.03
N GLU A 384 -9.96 -31.27 -15.06
CA GLU A 384 -9.86 -32.72 -14.94
C GLU A 384 -8.40 -33.16 -14.91
N THR A 385 -8.15 -34.28 -14.25
CA THR A 385 -6.88 -35.00 -14.30
C THR A 385 -6.72 -35.62 -15.68
N SER A 386 -5.63 -35.30 -16.36
CA SER A 386 -5.17 -36.02 -17.55
C SER A 386 -3.68 -36.34 -17.38
N ASP A 387 -3.38 -37.63 -17.21
CA ASP A 387 -2.02 -38.15 -17.26
C ASP A 387 -1.44 -37.99 -18.67
N GLU A 388 -0.41 -37.16 -18.83
CA GLU A 388 0.59 -37.37 -19.88
C GLU A 388 1.94 -36.76 -19.45
N PHE A 389 2.85 -37.63 -19.00
CA PHE A 389 4.24 -37.28 -18.71
C PHE A 389 5.02 -37.18 -20.03
N PRO A 390 5.69 -36.06 -20.35
CA PRO A 390 6.77 -36.06 -21.32
C PRO A 390 8.03 -36.60 -20.63
N ASP A 391 8.50 -37.75 -21.08
CA ASP A 391 9.82 -38.28 -20.77
C ASP A 391 10.89 -37.29 -21.29
N LEU A 392 11.58 -36.61 -20.36
CA LEU A 392 12.75 -35.79 -20.65
C LEU A 392 13.96 -36.53 -20.11
N GLY A 393 14.59 -37.28 -21.01
CA GLY A 393 15.75 -38.12 -20.71
C GLY A 393 16.90 -37.35 -20.07
N GLY A 394 17.69 -38.06 -19.26
CA GLY A 394 18.83 -37.49 -18.56
C GLY A 394 19.92 -37.03 -19.52
N ASP A 395 20.07 -35.72 -19.64
CA ASP A 395 21.26 -35.05 -20.16
C ASP A 395 21.89 -34.24 -19.03
N ASP A 396 22.76 -34.89 -18.26
CA ASP A 396 23.62 -34.21 -17.28
C ASP A 396 24.56 -33.29 -18.06
N GLY A 397 24.21 -32.00 -18.14
CA GLY A 397 24.94 -30.93 -18.81
C GLY A 397 26.30 -30.59 -18.16
N ILE A 398 27.14 -31.61 -18.00
CA ILE A 398 28.51 -31.56 -17.50
C ILE A 398 29.41 -31.80 -18.72
N ASP A 399 30.12 -30.78 -19.16
CA ASP A 399 31.08 -30.86 -20.26
C ASP A 399 32.06 -32.03 -20.06
N ALA A 400 32.37 -32.74 -21.14
CA ALA A 400 33.22 -33.93 -21.13
C ALA A 400 34.59 -33.66 -20.46
N ASP A 401 35.14 -32.46 -20.67
CA ASP A 401 36.40 -32.00 -20.11
C ASP A 401 36.37 -31.90 -18.57
N VAL A 402 35.24 -31.44 -18.00
CA VAL A 402 35.02 -31.37 -16.54
C VAL A 402 34.95 -32.78 -15.94
N LYS A 403 34.34 -33.72 -16.68
CA LYS A 403 34.22 -35.12 -16.29
C LYS A 403 35.58 -35.84 -16.29
N GLU A 404 36.51 -35.45 -17.17
CA GLU A 404 37.88 -35.98 -17.15
C GLU A 404 38.73 -35.41 -16.00
N ILE A 405 38.58 -34.11 -15.69
CA ILE A 405 39.30 -33.46 -14.57
C ILE A 405 38.95 -34.12 -13.23
N LEU A 406 37.66 -34.32 -12.95
CA LEU A 406 37.18 -35.01 -11.73
C LEU A 406 37.68 -36.47 -11.63
N ARG A 407 37.89 -37.13 -12.78
CA ARG A 407 38.45 -38.50 -12.82
C ARG A 407 39.95 -38.52 -12.50
N LYS A 408 40.71 -37.49 -12.91
CA LYS A 408 42.14 -37.35 -12.59
C LYS A 408 42.37 -37.02 -11.12
N GLU A 409 41.56 -36.14 -10.55
CA GLU A 409 41.69 -35.72 -9.14
C GLU A 409 41.39 -36.87 -8.15
N SER A 410 40.42 -37.73 -8.48
CA SER A 410 40.04 -38.91 -7.67
C SER A 410 41.05 -40.07 -7.69
N HIS A 411 42.15 -39.98 -8.44
CA HIS A 411 43.24 -40.97 -8.46
C HIS A 411 44.53 -40.46 -7.80
N SER A 412 44.51 -39.31 -7.11
CA SER A 412 45.68 -38.70 -6.46
C SER A 412 45.56 -38.54 -4.93
N SER A 413 44.90 -39.48 -4.25
CA SER A 413 44.81 -39.56 -2.78
C SER A 413 44.85 -41.00 -2.30
#